data_AF-A0A3M1MES7-F1
#
_entry.id   AF-A0A3M1MES7-F1
#
_cell.length_a   1.000
_cell.length_b   1.000
_cell.length_c   1.000
_cell.angle_alpha   90.00
_cell.angle_beta   90.00
_cell.angle_gamma   90.00
#
_symmetry.space_group_name_H-M   'P 1'
#
loop_
_entity.id
_entity.type
_entity.pdbx_description
1 polymer ?
#
loop_
_entity_poly.entity_id
_entity_poly.type
_entity_poly.pdbx_seq_one_letter_code
_entity_poly.pdbx_strand_id
1 'polypeptide(L)'
;MLTSCLSELPSVATKATRRRFLAWAAGGSLAVVARALQAAGPETNTAEFRAHALGMLYGSAIGDALGGPIEFLESDAPTGLCAARRWPEQRRLTPEICQALASTIPLLEYASLRPEAAPYGPWREHAPPGTITDDTRHKIILLSAVQRAVQAERPLAVDDIARSFLDFHLADDLSADLATLVEEGLREYRLASRWVLGERNLALARPVERLWAGVDNCSGQMMFLPLAIPWAGSPDDTYAQVFALDFIDTPLAKDITAAIVAGIAASLSASGLQRSPPGRWELLLQVMRETDPYGFRDVPFAGRQLDRWMDTAERLAREAEGCPKRLYHLLETAGRPTYWWDAHFTLLVPLSMLHLTQFNPLAALHLTLDFGHDTDSYAQLLGAWIGAVHGVDLFPAEWRAAVDRGLERDFAQRIEKWLDLLVQLPAGQASDDR
;
A
#
# COMPACT_ATOMS: atom_id res chain seq x y z
N MET A 1 25.11 -31.66 58.35
CA MET A 1 25.01 -30.66 57.27
C MET A 1 23.58 -30.69 56.74
N LEU A 2 22.79 -29.74 57.24
CA LEU A 2 21.62 -29.05 56.65
C LEU A 2 20.45 -29.91 56.09
N THR A 3 19.37 -30.21 56.84
CA THR A 3 18.13 -29.41 57.13
C THR A 3 17.36 -29.00 55.86
N SER A 4 16.24 -29.65 55.52
CA SER A 4 14.84 -29.47 56.01
C SER A 4 14.05 -28.45 55.20
N CYS A 5 12.88 -28.86 54.67
CA CYS A 5 11.58 -28.16 54.71
C CYS A 5 10.71 -28.54 53.50
N LEU A 6 9.79 -29.48 53.68
CA LEU A 6 8.54 -29.58 52.90
C LEU A 6 7.45 -30.20 53.78
N SER A 7 6.65 -29.31 54.37
CA SER A 7 5.34 -29.50 55.02
C SER A 7 4.82 -28.05 55.16
N GLU A 8 3.60 -27.63 54.87
CA GLU A 8 2.26 -28.21 54.85
C GLU A 8 1.34 -27.16 54.22
N LEU A 9 0.26 -27.56 53.56
CA LEU A 9 -0.91 -26.69 53.31
C LEU A 9 -1.75 -26.59 54.60
N PRO A 10 -2.45 -25.47 54.82
CA PRO A 10 -3.91 -25.60 54.91
C PRO A 10 -4.74 -24.45 54.31
N SER A 11 -5.98 -24.79 53.98
CA SER A 11 -7.07 -23.90 53.56
C SER A 11 -7.53 -22.91 54.65
N VAL A 12 -8.11 -21.77 54.25
CA VAL A 12 -9.49 -21.31 54.53
C VAL A 12 -9.61 -19.80 54.23
N ALA A 13 -10.72 -19.45 53.58
CA ALA A 13 -11.16 -18.11 53.21
C ALA A 13 -11.38 -17.16 54.39
N THR A 14 -11.14 -15.86 54.18
CA THR A 14 -11.87 -14.78 54.89
C THR A 14 -12.19 -13.59 53.99
N LYS A 15 -13.43 -13.12 54.15
CA LYS A 15 -14.11 -12.04 53.43
C LYS A 15 -13.52 -10.67 53.81
N ALA A 16 -12.85 -9.97 52.88
CA ALA A 16 -12.56 -8.54 53.07
C ALA A 16 -12.19 -7.75 51.80
N THR A 17 -12.84 -7.95 50.65
CA THR A 17 -12.57 -7.07 49.48
C THR A 17 -13.77 -6.90 48.53
N ARG A 18 -14.95 -6.54 49.07
CA ARG A 18 -16.18 -6.34 48.28
C ARG A 18 -16.72 -4.90 48.28
N ARG A 19 -15.85 -3.88 48.39
CA ARG A 19 -16.28 -2.46 48.40
C ARG A 19 -15.45 -1.48 47.54
N ARG A 20 -14.78 -1.94 46.49
CA ARG A 20 -14.09 -1.05 45.53
C ARG A 20 -14.39 -1.30 44.05
N PHE A 21 -15.59 -1.80 43.75
CA PHE A 21 -15.99 -2.18 42.38
C PHE A 21 -17.27 -1.52 41.86
N LEU A 22 -17.69 -0.38 42.44
CA LEU A 22 -18.97 0.28 42.09
C LEU A 22 -18.86 1.81 41.95
N ALA A 23 -17.80 2.32 41.31
CA ALA A 23 -17.68 3.76 41.03
C ALA A 23 -17.12 4.11 39.64
N TRP A 24 -17.18 3.18 38.68
CA TRP A 24 -16.73 3.42 37.30
C TRP A 24 -17.76 2.93 36.29
N ALA A 25 -19.00 3.39 36.40
CA ALA A 25 -20.08 2.94 35.51
C ALA A 25 -21.12 4.01 35.14
N ALA A 26 -20.84 5.31 35.34
CA ALA A 26 -21.87 6.33 35.09
C ALA A 26 -21.40 7.63 34.41
N GLY A 27 -20.17 7.69 33.88
CA GLY A 27 -19.62 8.94 33.32
C GLY A 27 -19.23 8.94 31.84
N GLY A 28 -19.09 7.78 31.20
CA GLY A 28 -18.44 7.70 29.87
C GLY A 28 -19.38 7.69 28.66
N SER A 29 -20.67 7.44 28.85
CA SER A 29 -21.51 6.93 27.74
C SER A 29 -22.14 7.97 26.82
N LEU A 30 -21.97 9.27 27.07
CA LEU A 30 -22.53 10.31 26.17
C LEU A 30 -21.48 10.98 25.27
N ALA A 31 -20.22 11.08 25.71
CA ALA A 31 -19.14 11.64 24.89
C ALA A 31 -18.58 10.61 23.90
N VAL A 32 -18.59 9.31 24.25
CA VAL A 32 -18.11 8.21 23.40
C VAL A 32 -19.09 7.89 22.26
N VAL A 33 -20.40 8.03 22.52
CA VAL A 33 -21.43 7.85 21.48
C VAL A 33 -21.46 9.03 20.50
N ALA A 34 -21.07 10.23 20.92
CA ALA A 34 -20.97 11.39 20.02
C ALA A 34 -19.82 11.26 19.00
N ARG A 35 -18.73 10.54 19.32
CA ARG A 35 -17.66 10.19 18.36
C ARG A 35 -18.06 9.05 17.43
N ALA A 36 -18.93 8.14 17.86
CA ALA A 36 -19.37 7.00 17.06
C ALA A 36 -20.32 7.38 15.90
N LEU A 37 -20.88 8.60 15.91
CA LEU A 37 -21.71 9.12 14.81
C LEU A 37 -20.90 9.82 13.69
N GLN A 38 -19.56 9.83 13.78
CA GLN A 38 -18.66 10.43 12.79
C GLN A 38 -18.09 9.42 11.77
N ALA A 39 -18.64 8.20 11.68
CA ALA A 39 -18.16 7.12 10.82
C ALA A 39 -18.34 7.34 9.30
N ALA A 40 -18.88 8.48 8.88
CA ALA A 40 -18.67 9.12 7.58
C ALA A 40 -19.12 10.57 7.77
N GLY A 41 -18.21 11.43 8.23
CA GLY A 41 -18.52 12.85 8.37
C GLY A 41 -18.94 13.47 7.01
N PRO A 42 -19.63 14.62 7.00
CA PRO A 42 -19.93 15.39 5.78
C PRO A 42 -18.69 15.75 4.93
N GLU A 43 -17.48 15.49 5.44
CA GLU A 43 -16.18 15.76 4.83
C GLU A 43 -15.78 14.75 3.74
N THR A 44 -16.15 13.47 3.84
CA THR A 44 -15.80 12.43 2.83
C THR A 44 -16.68 12.45 1.59
N ASN A 45 -17.68 13.34 1.54
CA ASN A 45 -18.58 13.50 0.39
C ASN A 45 -18.39 14.84 -0.34
N THR A 46 -17.31 15.56 -0.03
CA THR A 46 -16.96 16.79 -0.74
C THR A 46 -16.38 16.45 -2.12
N ALA A 47 -16.58 17.34 -3.10
CA ALA A 47 -16.01 17.18 -4.44
C ALA A 47 -14.46 17.13 -4.40
N GLU A 48 -13.86 17.90 -3.49
CA GLU A 48 -12.41 17.93 -3.28
C GLU A 48 -11.89 16.60 -2.72
N PHE A 49 -12.52 16.05 -1.67
CA PHE A 49 -12.17 14.73 -1.15
C PHE A 49 -12.28 13.67 -2.25
N ARG A 50 -13.39 13.64 -3.00
CA ARG A 50 -13.58 12.66 -4.07
C ARG A 50 -12.51 12.80 -5.16
N ALA A 51 -12.13 14.02 -5.55
CA ALA A 51 -11.07 14.24 -6.54
C ALA A 51 -9.71 13.69 -6.07
N HIS A 52 -9.37 13.85 -4.80
CA HIS A 52 -8.11 13.34 -4.23
C HIS A 52 -8.13 11.84 -3.94
N ALA A 53 -9.25 11.31 -3.47
CA ALA A 53 -9.43 9.87 -3.27
C ALA A 53 -9.44 9.11 -4.61
N LEU A 54 -10.16 9.62 -5.62
CA LEU A 54 -10.07 9.10 -6.99
C LEU A 54 -8.66 9.25 -7.55
N GLY A 55 -8.00 10.39 -7.28
CA GLY A 55 -6.61 10.59 -7.67
C GLY A 55 -5.73 9.48 -7.13
N MET A 56 -5.85 9.15 -5.85
CA MET A 56 -5.09 8.08 -5.22
C MET A 56 -5.36 6.71 -5.85
N LEU A 57 -6.63 6.35 -6.05
CA LEU A 57 -7.00 5.05 -6.65
C LEU A 57 -6.55 4.93 -8.11
N TYR A 58 -6.83 5.96 -8.94
CA TYR A 58 -6.38 6.00 -10.33
C TYR A 58 -4.87 6.08 -10.43
N GLY A 59 -4.22 6.91 -9.63
CA GLY A 59 -2.78 7.06 -9.65
C GLY A 59 -2.07 5.75 -9.36
N SER A 60 -2.59 4.97 -8.41
CA SER A 60 -2.09 3.62 -8.16
C SER A 60 -2.26 2.69 -9.36
N ALA A 61 -3.46 2.55 -9.90
CA ALA A 61 -3.72 1.66 -11.04
C ALA A 61 -3.02 2.10 -12.34
N ILE A 62 -2.83 3.42 -12.54
CA ILE A 62 -2.06 3.99 -13.64
C ILE A 62 -0.57 3.68 -13.46
N GLY A 63 -0.04 3.83 -12.24
CA GLY A 63 1.36 3.51 -11.95
C GLY A 63 1.68 2.05 -12.25
N ASP A 64 0.84 1.14 -11.77
CA ASP A 64 0.86 -0.29 -12.12
C ASP A 64 0.86 -0.47 -13.64
N ALA A 65 -0.16 0.04 -14.34
CA ALA A 65 -0.30 -0.17 -15.78
C ALA A 65 0.81 0.48 -16.64
N LEU A 66 1.50 1.50 -16.13
CA LEU A 66 2.68 2.10 -16.76
C LEU A 66 3.94 1.24 -16.56
N GLY A 67 4.09 0.65 -15.38
CA GLY A 67 5.26 -0.14 -15.00
C GLY A 67 5.22 -1.58 -15.50
N GLY A 68 4.05 -2.20 -15.55
CA GLY A 68 3.94 -3.63 -15.85
C GLY A 68 4.52 -4.08 -17.20
N PRO A 69 4.40 -3.29 -18.30
CA PRO A 69 5.04 -3.62 -19.58
C PRO A 69 6.57 -3.61 -19.54
N ILE A 70 7.19 -2.94 -18.57
CA ILE A 70 8.64 -2.72 -18.49
C ILE A 70 9.31 -3.34 -17.25
N GLU A 71 8.52 -4.00 -16.41
CA GLU A 71 8.99 -4.72 -15.23
C GLU A 71 10.06 -5.75 -15.62
N PHE A 72 11.21 -5.66 -14.95
CA PHE A 72 12.40 -6.49 -15.16
C PHE A 72 12.95 -6.53 -16.60
N LEU A 73 12.58 -5.58 -17.47
CA LEU A 73 13.18 -5.49 -18.80
C LEU A 73 14.65 -5.08 -18.76
N GLU A 74 15.40 -5.53 -19.78
CA GLU A 74 16.76 -5.09 -20.00
C GLU A 74 16.81 -3.60 -20.41
N SER A 75 17.92 -2.94 -20.03
CA SER A 75 18.09 -1.47 -20.11
C SER A 75 18.12 -0.86 -21.53
N ASP A 76 17.96 -1.65 -22.58
CA ASP A 76 17.96 -1.23 -23.98
C ASP A 76 16.61 -1.40 -24.69
N ALA A 77 15.58 -1.86 -24.00
CA ALA A 77 14.22 -1.90 -24.52
C ALA A 77 13.77 -0.49 -25.00
N PRO A 78 13.08 -0.37 -26.15
CA PRO A 78 12.66 0.90 -26.72
C PRO A 78 11.41 1.45 -25.99
N THR A 79 11.55 1.77 -24.71
CA THR A 79 10.45 2.22 -23.85
C THR A 79 10.01 3.67 -24.11
N GLY A 80 10.82 4.47 -24.82
CA GLY A 80 10.55 5.91 -24.98
C GLY A 80 10.76 6.74 -23.71
N LEU A 81 11.24 6.12 -22.62
CA LEU A 81 11.66 6.82 -21.41
C LEU A 81 13.01 7.52 -21.63
N CYS A 82 13.37 8.38 -20.68
CA CYS A 82 14.51 9.28 -20.82
C CYS A 82 15.89 8.61 -20.83
N ALA A 83 15.97 7.32 -20.49
CA ALA A 83 17.15 6.48 -20.42
C ALA A 83 18.25 7.13 -19.56
N ALA A 84 17.92 7.52 -18.33
CA ALA A 84 18.80 8.35 -17.51
C ALA A 84 20.15 7.68 -17.21
N ARG A 85 20.22 6.34 -17.23
CA ARG A 85 21.48 5.57 -17.13
C ARG A 85 22.52 5.97 -18.18
N ARG A 86 22.07 6.46 -19.34
CA ARG A 86 22.92 6.89 -20.46
C ARG A 86 23.27 8.38 -20.41
N TRP A 87 22.74 9.13 -19.45
CA TRP A 87 23.05 10.55 -19.34
C TRP A 87 24.52 10.78 -18.93
N PRO A 88 25.11 11.93 -19.30
CA PRO A 88 26.39 12.34 -18.74
C PRO A 88 26.31 12.48 -17.22
N GLU A 89 27.36 12.08 -16.50
CA GLU A 89 27.37 12.16 -15.03
C GLU A 89 27.22 13.58 -14.48
N GLN A 90 27.55 14.58 -15.29
CA GLN A 90 27.41 16.01 -14.97
C GLN A 90 25.99 16.53 -15.22
N ARG A 91 25.14 15.79 -15.95
CA ARG A 91 23.78 16.24 -16.27
C ARG A 91 22.94 16.28 -14.99
N ARG A 92 22.40 17.45 -14.68
CA ARG A 92 21.52 17.68 -13.52
C ARG A 92 20.10 17.95 -13.98
N LEU A 93 19.14 17.60 -13.15
CA LEU A 93 17.76 18.03 -13.31
C LEU A 93 17.69 19.55 -13.11
N THR A 94 16.96 20.20 -14.01
CA THR A 94 16.51 21.59 -13.89
C THR A 94 14.98 21.60 -13.94
N PRO A 95 14.30 22.70 -13.55
CA PRO A 95 12.85 22.80 -13.69
C PRO A 95 12.35 22.49 -15.10
N GLU A 96 13.09 22.91 -16.13
CA GLU A 96 12.75 22.67 -17.54
C GLU A 96 12.87 21.19 -17.91
N ILE A 97 13.90 20.49 -17.40
CA ILE A 97 14.05 19.05 -17.61
C ILE A 97 12.93 18.30 -16.89
N CYS A 98 12.60 18.66 -15.65
CA CYS A 98 11.48 18.05 -14.93
C CYS A 98 10.16 18.25 -15.68
N GLN A 99 9.92 19.45 -16.20
CA GLN A 99 8.73 19.73 -17.02
C GLN A 99 8.70 18.89 -18.29
N ALA A 100 9.83 18.71 -18.97
CA ALA A 100 9.93 17.85 -20.14
C ALA A 100 9.61 16.39 -19.78
N LEU A 101 10.24 15.84 -18.75
CA LEU A 101 9.99 14.47 -18.26
C LEU A 101 8.51 14.25 -17.91
N ALA A 102 7.90 15.20 -17.21
CA ALA A 102 6.49 15.17 -16.84
C ALA A 102 5.54 15.08 -18.04
N SER A 103 5.94 15.63 -19.20
CA SER A 103 5.13 15.67 -20.42
C SER A 103 5.37 14.51 -21.39
N THR A 104 6.34 13.64 -21.12
CA THR A 104 6.78 12.59 -22.07
C THR A 104 6.69 11.18 -21.49
N ILE A 105 5.85 10.94 -20.49
CA ILE A 105 5.60 9.58 -19.99
C ILE A 105 4.74 8.85 -21.04
N PRO A 106 5.21 7.74 -21.62
CA PRO A 106 4.43 6.96 -22.55
C PRO A 106 3.48 6.02 -21.80
N LEU A 107 2.24 5.89 -22.27
CA LEU A 107 1.38 4.79 -21.86
C LEU A 107 1.74 3.56 -22.71
N LEU A 108 2.48 2.64 -22.12
CA LEU A 108 3.12 1.52 -22.81
C LEU A 108 2.15 0.37 -23.09
N GLU A 109 2.43 -0.40 -24.15
CA GLU A 109 1.71 -1.64 -24.48
C GLU A 109 2.56 -2.87 -24.19
N TYR A 110 1.90 -3.97 -23.83
CA TYR A 110 2.58 -5.25 -23.62
C TYR A 110 2.98 -5.91 -24.95
N ALA A 111 2.23 -5.64 -26.04
CA ALA A 111 2.40 -6.33 -27.31
C ALA A 111 3.84 -6.32 -27.86
N SER A 112 4.58 -5.22 -27.67
CA SER A 112 5.96 -5.08 -28.14
C SER A 112 7.03 -5.32 -27.06
N LEU A 113 6.67 -5.21 -25.78
CA LEU A 113 7.62 -5.20 -24.67
C LEU A 113 7.60 -6.49 -23.84
N ARG A 114 6.40 -7.03 -23.60
CA ARG A 114 6.16 -8.24 -22.79
C ARG A 114 4.86 -8.91 -23.25
N PRO A 115 4.84 -9.56 -24.43
CA PRO A 115 3.61 -10.01 -25.08
C PRO A 115 2.92 -11.19 -24.38
N GLU A 116 3.63 -11.92 -23.52
CA GLU A 116 3.11 -13.11 -22.86
C GLU A 116 2.25 -12.76 -21.64
N ALA A 117 1.27 -13.61 -21.34
CA ALA A 117 0.58 -13.56 -20.06
C ALA A 117 1.48 -14.11 -18.94
N ALA A 118 1.36 -13.58 -17.73
CA ALA A 118 2.17 -13.98 -16.58
C ALA A 118 1.35 -13.95 -15.28
N PRO A 119 1.63 -14.85 -14.30
CA PRO A 119 0.87 -14.91 -13.06
C PRO A 119 0.85 -13.59 -12.26
N TYR A 120 1.98 -12.88 -12.25
CA TYR A 120 2.15 -11.57 -11.60
C TYR A 120 1.98 -10.42 -12.61
N GLY A 121 2.31 -10.61 -13.89
CA GLY A 121 2.05 -9.64 -14.96
C GLY A 121 0.60 -9.62 -15.49
N PRO A 122 0.38 -9.32 -16.78
CA PRO A 122 -0.96 -9.33 -17.36
C PRO A 122 -1.46 -10.76 -17.54
N TRP A 123 -2.77 -11.02 -17.39
CA TRP A 123 -3.35 -12.34 -17.68
C TRP A 123 -3.81 -12.52 -19.13
N ARG A 124 -3.54 -11.52 -19.96
CA ARG A 124 -3.88 -11.47 -21.38
C ARG A 124 -2.60 -11.31 -22.20
N GLU A 125 -2.45 -12.14 -23.22
CA GLU A 125 -1.40 -11.98 -24.23
C GLU A 125 -1.61 -10.69 -25.04
N HIS A 126 -0.53 -10.03 -25.41
CA HIS A 126 -0.54 -8.77 -26.15
C HIS A 126 -1.48 -7.72 -25.53
N ALA A 127 -1.48 -7.64 -24.20
CA ALA A 127 -2.36 -6.75 -23.47
C ALA A 127 -2.22 -5.28 -23.93
N PRO A 128 -3.33 -4.55 -24.11
CA PRO A 128 -3.30 -3.17 -24.55
C PRO A 128 -2.79 -2.23 -23.45
N PRO A 129 -2.41 -0.98 -23.79
CA PRO A 129 -2.05 0.03 -22.80
C PRO A 129 -3.14 0.24 -21.75
N GLY A 130 -2.74 0.45 -20.50
CA GLY A 130 -3.65 0.57 -19.35
C GLY A 130 -4.04 -0.77 -18.72
N THR A 131 -3.46 -1.89 -19.16
CA THR A 131 -3.67 -3.20 -18.49
C THR A 131 -2.86 -3.28 -17.21
N ILE A 132 -3.49 -3.75 -16.13
CA ILE A 132 -2.91 -3.88 -14.79
C ILE A 132 -2.16 -5.21 -14.57
N THR A 133 -1.36 -5.27 -13.51
CA THR A 133 -0.65 -6.45 -12.97
C THR A 133 -1.30 -6.94 -11.67
N ASP A 134 -0.60 -7.76 -10.86
CA ASP A 134 -1.12 -8.21 -9.58
C ASP A 134 -1.27 -7.09 -8.55
N ASP A 135 -0.55 -5.99 -8.67
CA ASP A 135 -0.63 -4.84 -7.77
C ASP A 135 -2.05 -4.31 -7.62
N THR A 136 -2.76 -4.12 -8.74
CA THR A 136 -4.15 -3.72 -8.73
C THR A 136 -5.09 -4.90 -8.51
N ARG A 137 -4.74 -6.14 -8.91
CA ARG A 137 -5.57 -7.32 -8.60
C ARG A 137 -5.69 -7.55 -7.10
N HIS A 138 -4.64 -7.32 -6.32
CA HIS A 138 -4.71 -7.38 -4.86
C HIS A 138 -5.73 -6.37 -4.30
N LYS A 139 -5.86 -5.18 -4.91
CA LYS A 139 -6.91 -4.21 -4.55
C LYS A 139 -8.31 -4.73 -4.88
N ILE A 140 -8.50 -5.42 -5.99
CA ILE A 140 -9.78 -6.06 -6.36
C ILE A 140 -10.16 -7.13 -5.32
N ILE A 141 -9.19 -7.93 -4.86
CA ILE A 141 -9.38 -8.92 -3.79
C ILE A 141 -9.78 -8.23 -2.48
N LEU A 142 -9.08 -7.16 -2.09
CA LEU A 142 -9.42 -6.35 -0.92
C LEU A 142 -10.84 -5.78 -1.02
N LEU A 143 -11.22 -5.24 -2.18
CA LEU A 143 -12.53 -4.63 -2.38
C LEU A 143 -13.67 -5.65 -2.32
N SER A 144 -13.42 -6.90 -2.71
CA SER A 144 -14.36 -8.00 -2.48
C SER A 144 -14.57 -8.26 -0.96
N ALA A 145 -13.49 -8.14 -0.17
CA ALA A 145 -13.58 -8.23 1.28
C ALA A 145 -14.35 -7.05 1.89
N VAL A 146 -14.07 -5.83 1.44
CA VAL A 146 -14.79 -4.61 1.83
C VAL A 146 -16.27 -4.73 1.50
N GLN A 147 -16.62 -5.23 0.31
CA GLN A 147 -18.00 -5.43 -0.10
C GLN A 147 -18.76 -6.36 0.86
N ARG A 148 -18.13 -7.47 1.26
CA ARG A 148 -18.69 -8.42 2.24
C ARG A 148 -18.93 -7.74 3.60
N ALA A 149 -17.98 -6.93 4.06
CA ALA A 149 -18.08 -6.21 5.33
C ALA A 149 -19.19 -5.15 5.31
N VAL A 150 -19.27 -4.34 4.23
CA VAL A 150 -20.33 -3.35 4.00
C VAL A 150 -21.72 -3.99 3.97
N GLN A 151 -21.88 -5.07 3.20
CA GLN A 151 -23.16 -5.80 3.12
C GLN A 151 -23.59 -6.42 4.45
N ALA A 152 -22.62 -6.81 5.28
CA ALA A 152 -22.87 -7.35 6.61
C ALA A 152 -22.96 -6.27 7.70
N GLU A 153 -22.88 -4.98 7.33
CA GLU A 153 -22.93 -3.83 8.24
C GLU A 153 -21.98 -3.95 9.44
N ARG A 154 -20.78 -4.48 9.20
CA ARG A 154 -19.76 -4.70 10.23
C ARG A 154 -18.38 -4.25 9.77
N PRO A 155 -17.43 -4.07 10.71
CA PRO A 155 -16.05 -3.78 10.36
C PRO A 155 -15.44 -4.87 9.48
N LEU A 156 -14.50 -4.46 8.61
CA LEU A 156 -13.66 -5.36 7.84
C LEU A 156 -12.82 -6.22 8.81
N ALA A 157 -12.78 -7.53 8.56
CA ALA A 157 -11.96 -8.45 9.33
C ALA A 157 -10.93 -9.16 8.43
N VAL A 158 -9.85 -9.65 9.05
CA VAL A 158 -8.82 -10.46 8.38
C VAL A 158 -9.44 -11.65 7.63
N ASP A 159 -10.44 -12.29 8.25
CA ASP A 159 -11.20 -13.40 7.66
C ASP A 159 -11.87 -13.03 6.32
N ASP A 160 -12.30 -11.78 6.14
CA ASP A 160 -12.91 -11.34 4.88
C ASP A 160 -11.88 -11.29 3.76
N ILE A 161 -10.68 -10.81 4.06
CA ILE A 161 -9.58 -10.72 3.09
C ILE A 161 -9.12 -12.12 2.73
N ALA A 162 -8.90 -12.98 3.73
CA ALA A 162 -8.52 -14.37 3.53
C ALA A 162 -9.55 -15.15 2.70
N ARG A 163 -10.86 -14.99 2.98
CA ARG A 163 -11.91 -15.58 2.15
C ARG A 163 -11.89 -15.06 0.72
N SER A 164 -11.61 -13.77 0.53
CA SER A 164 -11.59 -13.17 -0.80
C SER A 164 -10.48 -13.72 -1.69
N PHE A 165 -9.31 -14.10 -1.15
CA PHE A 165 -8.29 -14.83 -1.92
C PHE A 165 -8.75 -16.23 -2.37
N LEU A 166 -9.52 -16.93 -1.54
CA LEU A 166 -10.06 -18.25 -1.86
C LEU A 166 -11.22 -18.17 -2.86
N ASP A 167 -12.06 -17.16 -2.69
CA ASP A 167 -13.24 -16.93 -3.52
C ASP A 167 -12.88 -16.23 -4.84
N PHE A 168 -11.65 -15.73 -5.01
CA PHE A 168 -11.26 -15.02 -6.23
C PHE A 168 -11.29 -15.94 -7.45
N HIS A 169 -12.20 -15.62 -8.36
CA HIS A 169 -12.37 -16.26 -9.66
C HIS A 169 -12.80 -15.21 -10.68
N LEU A 170 -12.50 -15.47 -11.95
CA LEU A 170 -12.98 -14.68 -13.07
C LEU A 170 -14.09 -15.43 -13.80
N ALA A 171 -15.07 -14.69 -14.32
CA ALA A 171 -16.19 -15.26 -15.05
C ALA A 171 -15.84 -15.61 -16.51
N ASP A 172 -14.84 -14.92 -17.09
CA ASP A 172 -14.47 -15.01 -18.50
C ASP A 172 -13.05 -15.57 -18.69
N ASP A 173 -12.87 -16.35 -19.76
CA ASP A 173 -11.55 -16.87 -20.18
C ASP A 173 -10.72 -15.73 -20.81
N LEU A 174 -9.88 -15.08 -20.02
CA LEU A 174 -8.93 -14.05 -20.48
C LEU A 174 -7.79 -14.62 -21.34
N SER A 175 -7.42 -15.88 -21.09
CA SER A 175 -6.40 -16.65 -21.80
C SER A 175 -6.69 -18.15 -21.66
N ALA A 176 -6.07 -18.97 -22.52
CA ALA A 176 -6.26 -20.42 -22.49
C ALA A 176 -5.80 -21.06 -21.16
N ASP A 177 -4.83 -20.46 -20.49
CA ASP A 177 -4.20 -20.97 -19.26
C ASP A 177 -4.59 -20.16 -18.01
N LEU A 178 -5.70 -19.40 -18.06
CA LEU A 178 -6.09 -18.49 -16.98
C LEU A 178 -6.15 -19.19 -15.60
N ALA A 179 -6.70 -20.40 -15.54
CA ALA A 179 -6.76 -21.16 -14.29
C ALA A 179 -5.38 -21.43 -13.68
N THR A 180 -4.39 -21.73 -14.52
CA THR A 180 -2.99 -21.93 -14.11
C THR A 180 -2.38 -20.61 -13.64
N LEU A 181 -2.56 -19.52 -14.39
CA LEU A 181 -2.07 -18.18 -14.02
C LEU A 181 -2.63 -17.73 -12.67
N VAL A 182 -3.94 -17.92 -12.45
CA VAL A 182 -4.62 -17.59 -11.20
C VAL A 182 -4.08 -18.43 -10.05
N GLU A 183 -3.93 -19.75 -10.24
CA GLU A 183 -3.40 -20.60 -9.19
C GLU A 183 -1.95 -20.25 -8.87
N GLU A 184 -1.08 -20.07 -9.86
CA GLU A 184 0.32 -19.70 -9.64
C GLU A 184 0.47 -18.35 -8.94
N GLY A 185 -0.27 -17.33 -9.37
CA GLY A 185 -0.21 -15.98 -8.80
C GLY A 185 -0.80 -15.89 -7.40
N LEU A 186 -1.81 -16.72 -7.07
CA LEU A 186 -2.49 -16.67 -5.77
C LEU A 186 -2.09 -17.77 -4.79
N ARG A 187 -1.24 -18.72 -5.20
CA ARG A 187 -0.95 -19.94 -4.43
C ARG A 187 -0.54 -19.69 -2.99
N GLU A 188 0.50 -18.89 -2.77
CA GLU A 188 1.03 -18.67 -1.41
C GLU A 188 0.00 -17.90 -0.55
N TYR A 189 -0.72 -16.93 -1.13
CA TYR A 189 -1.81 -16.22 -0.45
C TYR A 189 -2.98 -17.13 -0.08
N ARG A 190 -3.36 -18.07 -0.95
CA ARG A 190 -4.45 -19.05 -0.69
C ARG A 190 -4.06 -20.04 0.41
N LEU A 191 -2.81 -20.51 0.42
CA LEU A 191 -2.28 -21.37 1.48
C LEU A 191 -2.30 -20.66 2.84
N ALA A 192 -1.87 -19.40 2.89
CA ALA A 192 -1.91 -18.56 4.08
C ALA A 192 -3.35 -18.22 4.51
N SER A 193 -4.23 -17.94 3.55
CA SER A 193 -5.64 -17.63 3.80
C SER A 193 -6.38 -18.79 4.47
N ARG A 194 -6.14 -20.03 4.01
CA ARG A 194 -6.71 -21.21 4.68
C ARG A 194 -6.20 -21.36 6.11
N TRP A 195 -4.93 -21.03 6.36
CA TRP A 195 -4.38 -21.04 7.72
C TRP A 195 -5.01 -19.98 8.62
N VAL A 196 -5.20 -18.76 8.12
CA VAL A 196 -5.98 -17.72 8.82
C VAL A 196 -7.36 -18.25 9.20
N LEU A 197 -8.04 -18.91 8.26
CA LEU A 197 -9.39 -19.47 8.44
C LEU A 197 -9.45 -20.78 9.25
N GLY A 198 -8.35 -21.18 9.89
CA GLY A 198 -8.33 -22.31 10.83
C GLY A 198 -7.97 -23.68 10.23
N GLU A 199 -7.70 -23.79 8.92
CA GLU A 199 -7.19 -25.03 8.33
C GLU A 199 -5.76 -25.31 8.82
N ARG A 200 -5.50 -26.53 9.26
CA ARG A 200 -4.19 -26.96 9.80
C ARG A 200 -3.61 -28.17 9.09
N ASN A 201 -4.32 -28.72 8.11
CA ASN A 201 -3.77 -29.72 7.20
C ASN A 201 -2.67 -29.10 6.34
N LEU A 202 -1.42 -29.53 6.58
CA LEU A 202 -0.25 -29.09 5.83
C LEU A 202 -0.23 -29.59 4.37
N ALA A 203 -1.24 -30.29 3.87
CA ALA A 203 -1.43 -30.45 2.43
C ALA A 203 -2.18 -29.26 1.81
N LEU A 204 -2.96 -28.52 2.60
CA LEU A 204 -3.93 -27.54 2.12
C LEU A 204 -3.65 -26.10 2.59
N ALA A 205 -2.94 -25.92 3.70
CA ALA A 205 -2.68 -24.61 4.31
C ALA A 205 -1.22 -24.47 4.79
N ARG A 206 -0.74 -23.24 4.95
CA ARG A 206 0.60 -22.92 5.50
C ARG A 206 0.52 -21.75 6.47
N PRO A 207 1.35 -21.73 7.55
CA PRO A 207 1.48 -20.56 8.41
C PRO A 207 1.79 -19.28 7.61
N VAL A 208 1.22 -18.15 8.05
CA VAL A 208 1.39 -16.85 7.38
C VAL A 208 2.85 -16.41 7.38
N GLU A 209 3.62 -16.78 8.41
CA GLU A 209 5.03 -16.47 8.56
C GLU A 209 5.92 -17.13 7.48
N ARG A 210 5.39 -18.14 6.75
CA ARG A 210 6.08 -18.82 5.64
C ARG A 210 5.74 -18.21 4.28
N LEU A 211 4.76 -17.30 4.20
CA LEU A 211 4.44 -16.62 2.95
C LEU A 211 5.72 -15.93 2.43
N TRP A 212 6.04 -16.19 1.15
CA TRP A 212 7.31 -15.77 0.51
C TRP A 212 8.58 -16.13 1.30
N ALA A 213 8.57 -17.26 2.02
CA ALA A 213 9.66 -17.69 2.90
C ALA A 213 10.03 -16.66 4.00
N GLY A 214 9.09 -15.80 4.40
CA GLY A 214 9.29 -14.77 5.41
C GLY A 214 10.07 -13.56 4.91
N VAL A 215 10.10 -13.32 3.60
CA VAL A 215 10.69 -12.10 3.02
C VAL A 215 9.75 -10.91 3.23
N ASP A 216 10.35 -9.76 3.59
CA ASP A 216 9.68 -8.47 3.74
C ASP A 216 9.29 -7.87 2.38
N ASN A 217 8.38 -8.53 1.67
CA ASN A 217 7.88 -8.16 0.35
C ASN A 217 6.86 -7.00 0.39
N CYS A 218 6.56 -6.40 -0.76
CA CYS A 218 5.66 -5.26 -0.90
C CYS A 218 4.14 -5.58 -0.97
N SER A 219 3.69 -6.79 -0.63
CA SER A 219 2.28 -7.21 -0.86
C SER A 219 1.25 -6.30 -0.17
N GLY A 220 1.51 -5.90 1.07
CA GLY A 220 0.63 -4.96 1.76
C GLY A 220 0.61 -3.58 1.11
N GLN A 221 1.74 -3.11 0.57
CA GLN A 221 1.83 -1.83 -0.15
C GLN A 221 1.09 -1.86 -1.50
N MET A 222 0.91 -3.04 -2.09
CA MET A 222 0.05 -3.25 -3.25
C MET A 222 -1.43 -3.26 -2.85
N MET A 223 -1.77 -3.97 -1.78
CA MET A 223 -3.15 -4.25 -1.41
C MET A 223 -3.83 -3.10 -0.66
N PHE A 224 -3.20 -2.55 0.39
CA PHE A 224 -3.90 -1.84 1.45
C PHE A 224 -4.03 -0.33 1.28
N LEU A 225 -3.43 0.27 0.25
CA LEU A 225 -3.55 1.71 -0.02
C LEU A 225 -5.01 2.21 0.01
N PRO A 226 -6.00 1.53 -0.60
CA PRO A 226 -7.41 1.96 -0.58
C PRO A 226 -8.00 2.15 0.82
N LEU A 227 -7.45 1.49 1.85
CA LEU A 227 -7.88 1.64 3.23
C LEU A 227 -7.53 3.02 3.83
N ALA A 228 -6.83 3.91 3.13
CA ALA A 228 -6.72 5.29 3.59
C ALA A 228 -8.06 6.06 3.54
N ILE A 229 -9.01 5.62 2.71
CA ILE A 229 -10.27 6.32 2.44
C ILE A 229 -11.27 6.22 3.62
N PRO A 230 -11.59 5.02 4.14
CA PRO A 230 -12.57 4.89 5.24
C PRO A 230 -12.14 5.59 6.54
N TRP A 231 -10.84 5.74 6.76
CA TRP A 231 -10.27 6.37 7.97
C TRP A 231 -9.55 7.69 7.68
N ALA A 232 -9.91 8.38 6.58
CA ALA A 232 -9.34 9.68 6.25
C ALA A 232 -9.48 10.66 7.43
N GLY A 233 -8.37 11.29 7.83
CA GLY A 233 -8.30 12.15 9.02
C GLY A 233 -8.02 11.46 10.36
N SER A 234 -7.95 10.13 10.39
CA SER A 234 -7.60 9.35 11.60
C SER A 234 -6.37 8.48 11.35
N PRO A 235 -5.15 9.07 11.31
CA PRO A 235 -3.94 8.32 10.93
C PRO A 235 -3.57 7.19 11.91
N ASP A 236 -3.74 7.38 13.22
CA ASP A 236 -3.47 6.34 14.21
C ASP A 236 -4.43 5.15 14.08
N ASP A 237 -5.72 5.42 13.84
CA ASP A 237 -6.72 4.38 13.60
C ASP A 237 -6.44 3.69 12.26
N THR A 238 -6.12 4.44 11.21
CA THR A 238 -5.74 3.89 9.90
C THR A 238 -4.57 2.93 10.04
N TYR A 239 -3.51 3.35 10.73
CA TYR A 239 -2.33 2.53 10.99
C TYR A 239 -2.72 1.23 11.72
N ALA A 240 -3.45 1.35 12.83
CA ALA A 240 -3.82 0.20 13.66
C ALA A 240 -4.70 -0.80 12.87
N GLN A 241 -5.63 -0.31 12.06
CA GLN A 241 -6.51 -1.15 11.25
C GLN A 241 -5.74 -1.86 10.14
N VAL A 242 -4.90 -1.14 9.37
CA VAL A 242 -4.08 -1.76 8.32
C VAL A 242 -3.13 -2.79 8.92
N PHE A 243 -2.43 -2.46 10.01
CA PHE A 243 -1.53 -3.38 10.68
C PHE A 243 -2.26 -4.63 11.20
N ALA A 244 -3.49 -4.51 11.70
CA ALA A 244 -4.29 -5.65 12.15
C ALA A 244 -4.79 -6.52 10.99
N LEU A 245 -5.18 -5.90 9.87
CA LEU A 245 -5.71 -6.57 8.68
C LEU A 245 -4.65 -7.28 7.84
N ASP A 246 -3.41 -6.78 7.90
CA ASP A 246 -2.31 -7.26 7.10
C ASP A 246 -1.75 -8.60 7.62
N PHE A 247 -2.21 -9.70 7.03
CA PHE A 247 -1.68 -11.04 7.28
C PHE A 247 -0.72 -11.52 6.17
N ILE A 248 -0.49 -10.69 5.14
CA ILE A 248 0.30 -11.04 3.95
C ILE A 248 1.72 -10.48 4.03
N ASP A 249 1.95 -9.46 4.85
CA ASP A 249 3.28 -8.92 5.12
C ASP A 249 3.88 -9.50 6.41
N THR A 250 5.21 -9.53 6.44
CA THR A 250 6.02 -9.74 7.64
C THR A 250 5.93 -8.52 8.58
N PRO A 251 6.33 -8.64 9.87
CA PRO A 251 6.21 -7.54 10.81
C PRO A 251 6.85 -6.20 10.39
N LEU A 252 7.99 -6.25 9.68
CA LEU A 252 8.65 -5.04 9.18
C LEU A 252 7.86 -4.42 8.02
N ALA A 253 7.46 -5.23 7.03
CA ALA A 253 6.66 -4.74 5.91
C ALA A 253 5.31 -4.19 6.39
N LYS A 254 4.68 -4.80 7.40
CA LYS A 254 3.45 -4.31 8.04
C LYS A 254 3.57 -2.91 8.63
N ASP A 255 4.68 -2.60 9.34
CA ASP A 255 4.94 -1.26 9.88
C ASP A 255 5.04 -0.22 8.75
N ILE A 256 5.80 -0.55 7.70
CA ILE A 256 5.98 0.33 6.54
C ILE A 256 4.64 0.55 5.82
N THR A 257 3.91 -0.52 5.52
CA THR A 257 2.60 -0.49 4.87
C THR A 257 1.60 0.34 5.67
N ALA A 258 1.43 0.05 6.97
CA ALA A 258 0.49 0.77 7.82
C ALA A 258 0.81 2.27 7.93
N ALA A 259 2.09 2.62 8.03
CA ALA A 259 2.53 4.02 8.05
C ALA A 259 2.22 4.74 6.73
N ILE A 260 2.50 4.10 5.59
CA ILE A 260 2.18 4.62 4.26
C ILE A 260 0.69 4.96 4.15
N VAL A 261 -0.18 4.02 4.52
CA VAL A 261 -1.63 4.22 4.43
C VAL A 261 -2.10 5.31 5.38
N ALA A 262 -1.54 5.41 6.60
CA ALA A 262 -1.81 6.50 7.53
C ALA A 262 -1.42 7.88 6.99
N GLY A 263 -0.26 7.98 6.33
CA GLY A 263 0.18 9.21 5.66
C GLY A 263 -0.79 9.64 4.55
N ILE A 264 -1.26 8.69 3.74
CA ILE A 264 -2.29 8.95 2.72
C ILE A 264 -3.59 9.40 3.38
N ALA A 265 -4.04 8.72 4.44
CA ALA A 265 -5.28 9.08 5.15
C ALA A 265 -5.23 10.50 5.74
N ALA A 266 -4.07 10.94 6.23
CA ALA A 266 -3.88 12.32 6.68
C ALA A 266 -3.93 13.32 5.52
N SER A 267 -3.36 12.99 4.35
CA SER A 267 -3.41 13.84 3.16
C SER A 267 -4.82 14.04 2.61
N LEU A 268 -5.70 13.04 2.80
CA LEU A 268 -7.12 13.07 2.43
C LEU A 268 -8.03 13.72 3.49
N SER A 269 -7.51 14.05 4.67
CA SER A 269 -8.28 14.73 5.72
C SER A 269 -8.70 16.15 5.30
N ALA A 270 -9.75 16.70 5.90
CA ALA A 270 -10.14 18.10 5.64
C ALA A 270 -8.96 19.09 5.85
N SER A 271 -8.13 18.84 6.87
CA SER A 271 -6.94 19.66 7.14
C SER A 271 -5.84 19.47 6.09
N GLY A 272 -5.71 18.28 5.51
CA GLY A 272 -4.78 17.99 4.43
C GLY A 272 -5.23 18.62 3.12
N LEU A 273 -6.54 18.57 2.83
CA LEU A 273 -7.14 19.14 1.63
C LEU A 273 -7.05 20.68 1.61
N GLN A 274 -7.10 21.36 2.76
CA GLN A 274 -6.87 22.81 2.83
C GLN A 274 -5.43 23.26 2.54
N ARG A 275 -4.46 22.34 2.52
CA ARG A 275 -3.05 22.67 2.25
C ARG A 275 -2.78 22.75 0.75
N SER A 276 -1.78 23.56 0.39
CA SER A 276 -1.18 23.51 -0.95
C SER A 276 -0.49 22.15 -1.17
N PRO A 277 -0.24 21.73 -2.43
CA PRO A 277 0.41 20.45 -2.70
C PRO A 277 1.75 20.26 -1.96
N PRO A 278 2.67 21.26 -1.87
CA PRO A 278 3.88 21.11 -1.06
C PRO A 278 3.59 20.85 0.43
N GLY A 279 2.63 21.57 1.03
CA GLY A 279 2.26 21.39 2.43
C GLY A 279 1.55 20.06 2.69
N ARG A 280 0.91 19.49 1.67
CA ARG A 280 0.26 18.18 1.73
C ARG A 280 1.27 17.03 1.58
N TRP A 281 2.30 17.20 0.75
CA TRP A 281 3.47 16.31 0.75
C TRP A 281 4.16 16.28 2.12
N GLU A 282 4.41 17.46 2.70
CA GLU A 282 4.98 17.58 4.04
C GLU A 282 4.13 16.84 5.08
N LEU A 283 2.80 17.04 5.06
CA LEU A 283 1.88 16.34 5.95
C LEU A 283 1.95 14.81 5.78
N LEU A 284 1.92 14.33 4.53
CA LEU A 284 1.98 12.90 4.21
C LEU A 284 3.27 12.28 4.77
N LEU A 285 4.43 12.90 4.50
CA LEU A 285 5.72 12.40 4.98
C LEU A 285 5.88 12.50 6.50
N GLN A 286 5.40 13.60 7.09
CA GLN A 286 5.44 13.80 8.53
C GLN A 286 4.61 12.72 9.25
N VAL A 287 3.38 12.47 8.81
CA VAL A 287 2.51 11.47 9.43
C VAL A 287 3.06 10.06 9.28
N MET A 288 3.61 9.69 8.11
CA MET A 288 4.28 8.39 7.96
C MET A 288 5.36 8.18 9.03
N ARG A 289 6.16 9.22 9.33
CA ARG A 289 7.17 9.15 10.39
C ARG A 289 6.55 9.11 11.78
N GLU A 290 5.62 10.02 12.09
CA GLU A 290 5.16 10.26 13.46
C GLU A 290 4.15 9.22 13.97
N THR A 291 3.32 8.64 13.10
CA THR A 291 2.34 7.62 13.48
C THR A 291 3.04 6.30 13.78
N ASP A 292 3.14 5.99 15.07
CA ASP A 292 3.75 4.78 15.62
C ASP A 292 2.99 4.31 16.88
N PRO A 293 1.72 3.90 16.76
CA PRO A 293 0.89 3.55 17.92
C PRO A 293 1.36 2.28 18.66
N TYR A 294 2.28 1.49 18.07
CA TYR A 294 2.87 0.30 18.69
C TYR A 294 4.30 0.52 19.21
N GLY A 295 4.86 1.73 19.08
CA GLY A 295 6.14 2.10 19.67
C GLY A 295 7.35 1.37 19.07
N PHE A 296 7.36 1.13 17.75
CA PHE A 296 8.52 0.58 17.04
C PHE A 296 9.78 1.42 17.24
N ARG A 297 9.63 2.74 17.37
CA ARG A 297 10.74 3.67 17.63
C ARG A 297 11.40 3.44 18.98
N ASP A 298 10.62 3.04 19.97
CA ASP A 298 11.08 2.89 21.34
C ASP A 298 11.72 1.52 21.60
N VAL A 299 11.73 0.63 20.60
CA VAL A 299 12.39 -0.69 20.67
C VAL A 299 13.91 -0.49 20.81
N PRO A 300 14.52 -0.89 21.95
CA PRO A 300 15.94 -0.66 22.21
C PRO A 300 16.83 -1.29 21.14
N PHE A 301 17.93 -0.60 20.81
CA PHE A 301 18.99 -1.01 19.87
C PHE A 301 18.59 -1.14 18.39
N ALA A 302 17.30 -1.33 18.08
CA ALA A 302 16.81 -1.47 16.72
C ALA A 302 16.34 -0.13 16.13
N GLY A 303 15.52 0.61 16.90
CA GLY A 303 14.75 1.74 16.40
C GLY A 303 13.76 1.35 15.29
N ARG A 304 12.97 2.32 14.82
CA ARG A 304 12.02 2.10 13.73
C ARG A 304 12.76 2.04 12.39
N GLN A 305 12.58 0.94 11.65
CA GLN A 305 13.27 0.75 10.37
C GLN A 305 12.71 1.68 9.28
N LEU A 306 11.42 2.02 9.32
CA LEU A 306 10.81 3.02 8.44
C LEU A 306 11.60 4.35 8.45
N ASP A 307 11.90 4.88 9.65
CA ASP A 307 12.62 6.15 9.82
C ASP A 307 13.99 6.09 9.12
N ARG A 308 14.72 4.97 9.26
CA ARG A 308 16.01 4.74 8.60
C ARG A 308 15.89 4.80 7.07
N TRP A 309 14.87 4.18 6.49
CA TRP A 309 14.70 4.13 5.05
C TRP A 309 14.25 5.47 4.47
N MET A 310 13.39 6.20 5.18
CA MET A 310 13.04 7.56 4.79
C MET A 310 14.23 8.52 4.83
N ASP A 311 15.08 8.42 5.87
CA ASP A 311 16.33 9.21 5.95
C ASP A 311 17.32 8.81 4.86
N THR A 312 17.36 7.52 4.52
CA THR A 312 18.18 7.00 3.42
C THR A 312 17.74 7.57 2.09
N ALA A 313 16.43 7.61 1.79
CA ALA A 313 15.91 8.17 0.55
C ALA A 313 16.36 9.62 0.35
N GLU A 314 16.18 10.45 1.37
CA GLU A 314 16.58 11.86 1.33
C GLU A 314 18.11 12.01 1.17
N ARG A 315 18.88 11.19 1.88
CA ARG A 315 20.35 11.17 1.79
C ARG A 315 20.81 10.77 0.39
N LEU A 316 20.28 9.70 -0.19
CA LEU A 316 20.67 9.24 -1.54
C LEU A 316 20.32 10.28 -2.60
N ALA A 317 19.16 10.92 -2.51
CA ALA A 317 18.76 12.00 -3.41
C ALA A 317 19.68 13.23 -3.31
N ARG A 318 20.09 13.61 -2.09
CA ARG A 318 21.09 14.69 -1.89
C ARG A 318 22.46 14.30 -2.45
N GLU A 319 22.93 13.09 -2.17
CA GLU A 319 24.21 12.57 -2.68
C GLU A 319 24.23 12.44 -4.20
N ALA A 320 23.07 12.23 -4.83
CA ALA A 320 22.96 12.24 -6.29
C ALA A 320 23.17 13.64 -6.90
N GLU A 321 23.11 14.71 -6.08
CA GLU A 321 23.32 16.11 -6.47
C GLU A 321 22.45 16.54 -7.66
N GLY A 322 21.24 15.99 -7.80
CA GLY A 322 20.34 16.26 -8.92
C GLY A 322 20.62 15.46 -10.19
N CYS A 323 21.51 14.47 -10.18
CA CYS A 323 21.81 13.59 -11.31
C CYS A 323 21.07 12.24 -11.19
N PRO A 324 20.06 11.93 -12.03
CA PRO A 324 19.31 10.67 -11.91
C PRO A 324 20.19 9.43 -12.11
N LYS A 325 21.15 9.47 -13.06
CA LYS A 325 22.12 8.38 -13.26
C LYS A 325 22.85 8.02 -11.96
N ARG A 326 23.30 9.04 -11.21
CA ARG A 326 24.00 8.84 -9.94
C ARG A 326 23.05 8.30 -8.88
N LEU A 327 21.81 8.79 -8.83
CA LEU A 327 20.81 8.23 -7.92
C LEU A 327 20.55 6.75 -8.19
N TYR A 328 20.41 6.35 -9.45
CA TYR A 328 20.16 4.95 -9.81
C TYR A 328 21.30 4.05 -9.31
N HIS A 329 22.54 4.45 -9.55
CA HIS A 329 23.71 3.74 -9.04
C HIS A 329 23.72 3.65 -7.51
N LEU A 330 23.36 4.74 -6.81
CA LEU A 330 23.28 4.79 -5.36
C LEU A 330 22.17 3.89 -4.80
N LEU A 331 21.00 3.82 -5.44
CA LEU A 331 19.92 2.92 -5.06
C LEU A 331 20.37 1.44 -5.18
N GLU A 332 21.03 1.09 -6.27
CA GLU A 332 21.50 -0.28 -6.54
C GLU A 332 22.64 -0.72 -5.60
N THR A 333 23.50 0.20 -5.18
CA THR A 333 24.69 -0.13 -4.37
C THR A 333 24.48 0.10 -2.87
N ALA A 334 23.70 1.12 -2.49
CA ALA A 334 23.51 1.52 -1.10
C ALA A 334 22.08 1.34 -0.60
N GLY A 335 21.10 1.12 -1.48
CA GLY A 335 19.71 0.86 -1.10
C GLY A 335 19.44 -0.58 -0.61
N ARG A 336 20.44 -1.47 -0.76
CA ARG A 336 20.47 -2.84 -0.19
C ARG A 336 19.19 -3.67 -0.43
N PRO A 337 18.67 -3.78 -1.66
CA PRO A 337 17.62 -4.76 -1.94
C PRO A 337 18.22 -6.17 -1.82
N THR A 338 17.53 -7.06 -1.12
CA THR A 338 17.70 -8.51 -1.31
C THR A 338 16.93 -8.93 -2.55
N TYR A 339 15.70 -8.45 -2.64
CA TYR A 339 14.87 -8.50 -3.82
C TYR A 339 14.44 -7.09 -4.21
N TRP A 340 14.19 -6.89 -5.50
CA TRP A 340 13.74 -5.59 -5.99
C TRP A 340 12.33 -5.24 -5.48
N TRP A 341 11.55 -6.25 -5.09
CA TRP A 341 10.22 -6.14 -4.49
C TRP A 341 10.21 -6.14 -2.95
N ASP A 342 11.36 -5.88 -2.31
CA ASP A 342 11.40 -5.67 -0.86
C ASP A 342 10.59 -4.41 -0.48
N ALA A 343 9.76 -4.49 0.55
CA ALA A 343 8.88 -3.40 1.01
C ALA A 343 9.64 -2.10 1.30
N HIS A 344 10.84 -2.19 1.86
CA HIS A 344 11.66 -1.00 2.10
C HIS A 344 12.14 -0.37 0.80
N PHE A 345 12.39 -1.18 -0.23
CA PHE A 345 12.90 -0.72 -1.50
C PHE A 345 11.80 -0.10 -2.36
N THR A 346 10.59 -0.68 -2.31
CA THR A 346 9.36 -0.11 -2.88
C THR A 346 8.98 1.23 -2.24
N LEU A 347 9.35 1.48 -0.97
CA LEU A 347 9.29 2.83 -0.37
C LEU A 347 10.45 3.72 -0.84
N LEU A 348 11.68 3.18 -0.79
CA LEU A 348 12.93 3.93 -0.98
C LEU A 348 13.02 4.56 -2.38
N VAL A 349 12.65 3.82 -3.42
CA VAL A 349 12.76 4.27 -4.83
C VAL A 349 11.85 5.48 -5.09
N PRO A 350 10.51 5.41 -4.92
CA PRO A 350 9.60 6.55 -5.07
C PRO A 350 10.01 7.78 -4.27
N LEU A 351 10.38 7.59 -3.00
CA LEU A 351 10.74 8.69 -2.11
C LEU A 351 12.04 9.38 -2.55
N SER A 352 13.02 8.60 -3.01
CA SER A 352 14.27 9.15 -3.55
C SER A 352 14.03 9.95 -4.84
N MET A 353 13.14 9.48 -5.72
CA MET A 353 12.78 10.21 -6.94
C MET A 353 12.03 11.51 -6.63
N LEU A 354 11.13 11.51 -5.64
CA LEU A 354 10.46 12.73 -5.17
C LEU A 354 11.47 13.76 -4.66
N HIS A 355 12.43 13.34 -3.81
CA HIS A 355 13.46 14.25 -3.33
C HIS A 355 14.36 14.78 -4.46
N LEU A 356 14.77 13.91 -5.40
CA LEU A 356 15.63 14.31 -6.53
C LEU A 356 14.95 15.34 -7.44
N THR A 357 13.66 15.16 -7.68
CA THR A 357 12.86 16.01 -8.58
C THR A 357 12.22 17.21 -7.88
N GLN A 358 12.53 17.41 -6.59
CA GLN A 358 11.94 18.46 -5.75
C GLN A 358 10.40 18.39 -5.76
N PHE A 359 9.86 17.17 -5.63
CA PHE A 359 8.44 16.87 -5.59
C PHE A 359 7.65 17.25 -6.85
N ASN A 360 8.32 17.35 -8.01
CA ASN A 360 7.61 17.38 -9.29
C ASN A 360 7.00 15.98 -9.55
N PRO A 361 5.65 15.83 -9.52
CA PRO A 361 5.02 14.52 -9.41
C PRO A 361 5.27 13.65 -10.63
N LEU A 362 5.00 14.15 -11.83
CA LEU A 362 5.14 13.36 -13.05
C LEU A 362 6.61 13.19 -13.45
N ALA A 363 7.50 14.14 -13.14
CA ALA A 363 8.94 13.91 -13.32
C ALA A 363 9.45 12.77 -12.41
N ALA A 364 8.98 12.72 -11.16
CA ALA A 364 9.31 11.62 -10.24
C ALA A 364 8.80 10.29 -10.78
N LEU A 365 7.55 10.24 -11.25
CA LEU A 365 6.96 9.04 -11.84
C LEU A 365 7.74 8.56 -13.07
N HIS A 366 8.15 9.47 -13.96
CA HIS A 366 8.99 9.15 -15.11
C HIS A 366 10.30 8.48 -14.68
N LEU A 367 11.02 9.06 -13.73
CA LEU A 367 12.30 8.51 -13.27
C LEU A 367 12.14 7.20 -12.49
N THR A 368 11.02 7.02 -11.78
CA THR A 368 10.69 5.74 -11.15
C THR A 368 10.51 4.63 -12.18
N LEU A 369 9.80 4.91 -13.28
CA LEU A 369 9.64 3.96 -14.40
C LEU A 369 10.98 3.69 -15.11
N ASP A 370 11.77 4.74 -15.34
CA ASP A 370 13.07 4.66 -16.03
C ASP A 370 14.17 3.97 -15.22
N PHE A 371 14.01 3.90 -13.89
CA PHE A 371 14.94 3.17 -13.02
C PHE A 371 14.97 1.67 -13.34
N GLY A 372 13.82 1.06 -13.65
CA GLY A 372 13.68 -0.37 -13.93
C GLY A 372 13.43 -1.22 -12.69
N HIS A 373 13.64 -2.53 -12.83
CA HIS A 373 13.37 -3.56 -11.83
C HIS A 373 11.87 -3.78 -11.58
N ASP A 374 11.38 -3.62 -10.35
CA ASP A 374 9.98 -3.84 -9.93
C ASP A 374 9.13 -2.57 -10.18
N THR A 375 9.05 -2.19 -11.47
CA THR A 375 8.59 -0.85 -11.90
C THR A 375 7.13 -0.56 -11.61
N ASP A 376 6.24 -1.54 -11.74
CA ASP A 376 4.81 -1.43 -11.41
C ASP A 376 4.60 -1.19 -9.91
N SER A 377 5.25 -1.97 -9.04
CA SER A 377 5.17 -1.77 -7.59
C SER A 377 5.64 -0.38 -7.15
N TYR A 378 6.75 0.10 -7.71
CA TYR A 378 7.25 1.44 -7.39
C TYR A 378 6.31 2.53 -7.91
N ALA A 379 5.85 2.38 -9.16
CA ALA A 379 5.03 3.38 -9.83
C ALA A 379 3.62 3.44 -9.25
N GLN A 380 3.01 2.31 -8.85
CA GLN A 380 1.69 2.30 -8.22
C GLN A 380 1.70 2.96 -6.86
N LEU A 381 2.76 2.76 -6.05
CA LEU A 381 2.86 3.43 -4.76
C LEU A 381 3.05 4.94 -4.96
N LEU A 382 3.96 5.34 -5.84
CA LEU A 382 4.19 6.74 -6.14
C LEU A 382 2.94 7.41 -6.73
N GLY A 383 2.25 6.73 -7.64
CA GLY A 383 1.02 7.18 -8.25
C GLY A 383 -0.08 7.40 -7.22
N ALA A 384 -0.22 6.50 -6.24
CA ALA A 384 -1.16 6.68 -5.14
C ALA A 384 -0.89 7.96 -4.33
N TRP A 385 0.38 8.22 -3.99
CA TRP A 385 0.75 9.44 -3.29
C TRP A 385 0.53 10.70 -4.13
N ILE A 386 0.94 10.67 -5.40
CA ILE A 386 0.73 11.77 -6.35
C ILE A 386 -0.76 12.08 -6.45
N GLY A 387 -1.59 11.05 -6.57
CA GLY A 387 -3.04 11.18 -6.67
C GLY A 387 -3.68 11.74 -5.40
N ALA A 388 -3.28 11.24 -4.23
CA ALA A 388 -3.73 11.77 -2.95
C ALA A 388 -3.34 13.25 -2.78
N VAL A 389 -2.15 13.64 -3.27
CA VAL A 389 -1.65 15.01 -3.12
C VAL A 389 -2.17 15.99 -4.17
N HIS A 390 -2.32 15.58 -5.43
CA HIS A 390 -2.62 16.50 -6.55
C HIS A 390 -4.02 16.32 -7.13
N GLY A 391 -4.69 15.22 -6.81
CA GLY A 391 -6.02 14.92 -7.31
C GLY A 391 -6.00 14.25 -8.68
N VAL A 392 -7.16 13.73 -9.05
CA VAL A 392 -7.34 12.90 -10.25
C VAL A 392 -7.02 13.62 -11.57
N ASP A 393 -7.19 14.95 -11.62
CA ASP A 393 -7.01 15.73 -12.85
C ASP A 393 -5.55 15.94 -13.24
N LEU A 394 -4.60 15.63 -12.34
CA LEU A 394 -3.19 15.59 -12.71
C LEU A 394 -2.90 14.48 -13.73
N PHE A 395 -3.67 13.39 -13.69
CA PHE A 395 -3.51 12.27 -14.62
C PHE A 395 -4.30 12.51 -15.92
N PRO A 396 -3.65 12.38 -17.10
CA PRO A 396 -4.33 12.50 -18.39
C PRO A 396 -5.58 11.63 -18.49
N ALA A 397 -6.64 12.18 -19.08
CA ALA A 397 -7.93 11.49 -19.17
C ALA A 397 -7.83 10.18 -19.98
N GLU A 398 -6.93 10.13 -20.96
CA GLU A 398 -6.65 8.96 -21.76
C GLU A 398 -6.05 7.80 -20.95
N TRP A 399 -5.24 8.09 -19.92
CA TRP A 399 -4.67 7.06 -19.03
C TRP A 399 -5.75 6.48 -18.14
N ARG A 400 -6.56 7.35 -17.51
CA ARG A 400 -7.71 6.94 -16.69
C ARG A 400 -8.67 6.06 -17.49
N ALA A 401 -9.03 6.51 -18.69
CA ALA A 401 -9.92 5.77 -19.57
C ALA A 401 -9.32 4.44 -20.07
N ALA A 402 -8.00 4.35 -20.24
CA ALA A 402 -7.34 3.10 -20.62
C ALA A 402 -7.40 2.07 -19.48
N VAL A 403 -7.10 2.49 -18.25
CA VAL A 403 -7.21 1.65 -17.05
C VAL A 403 -8.64 1.18 -16.84
N ASP A 404 -9.64 2.07 -16.89
CA ASP A 404 -11.04 1.66 -16.72
C ASP A 404 -11.50 0.68 -17.81
N ARG A 405 -11.07 0.88 -19.06
CA ARG A 405 -11.37 -0.08 -20.13
C ARG A 405 -10.78 -1.45 -19.85
N GLY A 406 -9.55 -1.51 -19.33
CA GLY A 406 -8.90 -2.76 -18.93
C GLY A 406 -9.62 -3.43 -17.77
N LEU A 407 -9.87 -2.69 -16.69
CA LEU A 407 -10.56 -3.15 -15.50
C LEU A 407 -11.99 -3.64 -15.76
N GLU A 408 -12.77 -2.89 -16.55
CA GLU A 408 -14.13 -3.28 -16.91
C GLU A 408 -14.12 -4.55 -17.76
N ARG A 409 -13.24 -4.60 -18.78
CA ARG A 409 -13.12 -5.74 -19.70
C ARG A 409 -12.70 -7.02 -18.99
N ASP A 410 -11.67 -6.95 -18.16
CA ASP A 410 -11.01 -8.15 -17.65
C ASP A 410 -11.52 -8.56 -16.25
N PHE A 411 -12.09 -7.63 -15.48
CA PHE A 411 -12.47 -7.86 -14.07
C PHE A 411 -13.87 -7.35 -13.69
N ALA A 412 -14.62 -6.76 -14.64
CA ALA A 412 -15.90 -6.08 -14.38
C ALA A 412 -15.81 -5.01 -13.27
N GLN A 413 -14.66 -4.34 -13.18
CA GLN A 413 -14.37 -3.33 -12.16
C GLN A 413 -14.39 -1.91 -12.72
N ARG A 414 -14.73 -0.94 -11.87
CA ARG A 414 -14.56 0.51 -12.12
C ARG A 414 -14.06 1.21 -10.87
N ILE A 415 -13.08 2.09 -11.04
CA ILE A 415 -12.43 2.77 -9.91
C ILE A 415 -13.41 3.66 -9.14
N GLU A 416 -14.35 4.34 -9.79
CA GLU A 416 -15.33 5.15 -9.06
C GLU A 416 -16.24 4.32 -8.15
N LYS A 417 -16.58 3.09 -8.58
CA LYS A 417 -17.36 2.16 -7.73
C LYS A 417 -16.56 1.70 -6.52
N TRP A 418 -15.23 1.61 -6.64
CA TRP A 418 -14.37 1.30 -5.51
C TRP A 418 -14.43 2.40 -4.46
N LEU A 419 -14.36 3.67 -4.89
CA LEU A 419 -14.51 4.79 -3.97
C LEU A 419 -15.87 4.77 -3.28
N ASP A 420 -16.96 4.61 -4.04
CA ASP A 420 -18.32 4.57 -3.49
C ASP A 420 -18.50 3.45 -2.47
N LEU A 421 -17.83 2.31 -2.68
CA LEU A 421 -17.82 1.21 -1.72
C LEU A 421 -17.00 1.53 -0.47
N LEU A 422 -15.79 2.09 -0.64
CA LEU A 422 -14.88 2.38 0.47
C LEU A 422 -15.45 3.42 1.44
N VAL A 423 -16.15 4.44 0.95
CA VAL A 423 -16.81 5.44 1.81
C VAL A 423 -17.98 4.88 2.61
N GLN A 424 -18.49 3.69 2.26
CA GLN A 424 -19.54 2.99 3.00
C GLN A 424 -19.00 2.03 4.06
N LEU A 425 -17.69 1.74 4.06
CA LEU A 425 -17.10 0.81 5.02
C LEU A 425 -17.26 1.34 6.44
N PRO A 426 -17.92 0.60 7.36
CA PRO A 426 -18.02 1.02 8.75
C PRO A 426 -16.61 1.10 9.35
N ALA A 427 -16.23 2.28 9.85
CA ALA A 427 -15.00 2.44 10.60
C ALA A 427 -15.06 1.51 11.84
N GLY A 428 -14.23 0.46 11.83
CA GLY A 428 -14.09 -0.42 12.99
C GLY A 428 -13.58 0.39 14.19
N GLN A 429 -14.16 0.18 15.37
CA GLN A 429 -13.53 0.65 16.59
C GLN A 429 -12.22 -0.12 16.76
N ALA A 430 -11.09 0.58 16.89
CA ALA A 430 -9.92 -0.05 17.48
C ALA A 430 -10.35 -0.52 18.87
N SER A 431 -10.26 -1.82 19.15
CA SER A 431 -10.58 -2.36 20.47
C SER A 431 -9.68 -1.65 21.49
N ASP A 432 -10.30 -0.94 22.42
CA ASP A 432 -9.64 -0.18 23.50
C ASP A 432 -8.97 -1.09 24.56
N ASP A 433 -8.73 -2.36 24.23
CA ASP A 433 -7.92 -3.29 25.01
C ASP A 433 -6.43 -2.99 24.76
N ARG A 434 -5.97 -1.82 25.20
CA ARG A 434 -4.54 -1.52 25.40
C ARG A 434 -4.15 -1.70 26.85
#